data_AF-A0A2S9GZ36-F1
#
_entry.id   AF-A0A2S9GZ36-F1
#
_cell.length_a   1.000
_cell.length_b   1.000
_cell.length_c   1.000
_cell.angle_alpha   90.00
_cell.angle_beta   90.00
_cell.angle_gamma   90.00
#
_symmetry.space_group_name_H-M   'P 1'
#
loop_
_entity.id
_entity.type
_entity.pdbx_description
1 polymer ?
#
loop_
_entity_poly.entity_id
_entity_poly.type
_entity_poly.pdbx_seq_one_letter_code
_entity_poly.pdbx_strand_id
1 'polypeptide(L)'
;MTSKKMLGSQVKRLLSGVSDHGRQHLLEVETDLVQTAFLLGEAVEKLGASFFALHAAVSAQQQEVDILLADFDATNPKIERLKLLQEEIAQHTNGAVTGLQFQDLTSQLLARTVQRIIGLRNVLSELEVEGSVLPNEGEEDEIVDMLNQINKNLNVQSSELKDLLRKAVHQKDMDCGDIEVF
;
A
#
# COMPACT_ATOMS: atom_id res chain seq x y z
N MET A 1 -38.28 -15.79 34.80
CA MET A 1 -37.27 -14.76 34.45
C MET A 1 -37.38 -14.50 32.96
N THR A 2 -37.86 -13.32 32.58
CA THR A 2 -38.40 -13.05 31.24
C THR A 2 -37.30 -12.69 30.23
N SER A 3 -37.37 -13.29 29.04
CA SER A 3 -36.44 -13.15 27.89
C SER A 3 -36.08 -11.69 27.54
N LYS A 4 -36.97 -10.73 27.83
CA LYS A 4 -36.78 -9.29 27.61
C LYS A 4 -35.63 -8.67 28.43
N LYS A 5 -35.32 -9.21 29.61
CA LYS A 5 -34.26 -8.66 30.47
C LYS A 5 -32.83 -9.00 30.03
N MET A 6 -32.65 -9.93 29.09
CA MET A 6 -31.31 -10.40 28.68
C MET A 6 -30.82 -9.81 27.36
N LEU A 7 -31.65 -9.05 26.63
CA LEU A 7 -31.31 -8.52 25.31
C LEU A 7 -30.07 -7.62 25.35
N GLY A 8 -30.01 -6.68 26.31
CA GLY A 8 -28.86 -5.78 26.48
C GLY A 8 -27.56 -6.53 26.70
N SER A 9 -27.57 -7.54 27.59
CA SER A 9 -26.39 -8.40 27.84
C SER A 9 -25.94 -9.22 26.62
N GLN A 10 -26.86 -9.65 25.76
CA GLN A 10 -26.54 -10.40 24.54
C GLN A 10 -25.96 -9.48 23.47
N VAL A 11 -26.57 -8.31 23.26
CA VAL A 11 -26.10 -7.30 22.32
C VAL A 11 -24.71 -6.81 22.72
N LYS A 12 -24.51 -6.49 24.01
CA LYS A 12 -23.21 -6.09 24.56
C LYS A 12 -22.12 -7.13 24.29
N ARG A 13 -22.43 -8.41 24.52
CA ARG A 13 -21.49 -9.52 24.25
C ARG A 13 -21.17 -9.64 22.76
N LEU A 14 -22.16 -9.43 21.89
CA LEU A 14 -21.96 -9.48 20.45
C LEU A 14 -21.10 -8.31 19.97
N LEU A 15 -21.35 -7.08 20.45
CA LEU A 15 -20.55 -5.91 20.09
C LEU A 15 -19.10 -6.02 20.58
N SER A 16 -18.89 -6.44 21.83
CA SER A 16 -17.53 -6.71 22.35
C SER A 16 -16.87 -7.84 21.56
N GLY A 17 -17.57 -8.96 21.32
CA GLY A 17 -17.04 -10.06 20.52
C GLY A 17 -16.63 -9.62 19.11
N VAL A 18 -17.46 -8.86 18.41
CA VAL A 18 -17.15 -8.34 17.07
C VAL A 18 -15.98 -7.37 17.10
N SER A 19 -15.93 -6.45 18.07
CA SER A 19 -14.81 -5.53 18.23
C SER A 19 -13.50 -6.28 18.49
N ASP A 20 -13.48 -7.18 19.48
CA ASP A 20 -12.27 -7.88 19.92
C ASP A 20 -11.68 -8.74 18.79
N HIS A 21 -12.51 -9.59 18.18
CA HIS A 21 -12.06 -10.46 17.09
C HIS A 21 -11.69 -9.64 15.85
N GLY A 22 -12.48 -8.61 15.51
CA GLY A 22 -12.18 -7.74 14.37
C GLY A 22 -10.87 -6.97 14.56
N ARG A 23 -10.63 -6.44 15.76
CA ARG A 23 -9.40 -5.73 16.11
C ARG A 23 -8.18 -6.64 16.08
N GLN A 24 -8.31 -7.88 16.58
CA GLN A 24 -7.24 -8.87 16.52
C GLN A 24 -6.87 -9.19 15.07
N HIS A 25 -7.84 -9.53 14.22
CA HIS A 25 -7.57 -9.83 12.82
C HIS A 25 -7.00 -8.63 12.05
N LEU A 26 -7.49 -7.41 12.32
CA LEU A 26 -6.93 -6.22 11.69
C LEU A 26 -5.49 -5.95 12.13
N LEU A 27 -5.12 -6.26 13.37
CA LEU A 27 -3.75 -6.15 13.86
C LEU A 27 -2.82 -7.18 13.21
N GLU A 28 -3.30 -8.41 12.99
CA GLU A 28 -2.58 -9.44 12.23
C GLU A 28 -2.32 -8.97 10.80
N VAL A 29 -3.36 -8.49 10.10
CA VAL A 29 -3.24 -7.96 8.72
C VAL A 29 -2.34 -6.72 8.67
N GLU A 30 -2.40 -5.82 9.66
CA GLU A 30 -1.50 -4.67 9.78
C GLU A 30 -0.04 -5.13 9.86
N THR A 31 0.24 -6.13 10.70
CA THR A 31 1.58 -6.69 10.87
C THR A 31 2.09 -7.29 9.56
N ASP A 32 1.27 -8.12 8.89
CA ASP A 32 1.62 -8.75 7.63
C ASP A 32 1.89 -7.73 6.51
N LEU A 33 1.09 -6.65 6.45
CA LEU A 33 1.27 -5.59 5.46
C LEU A 33 2.52 -4.76 5.72
N VAL A 34 2.81 -4.43 6.97
CA VAL A 34 4.06 -3.73 7.35
C VAL A 34 5.26 -4.59 6.99
N GLN A 35 5.21 -5.90 7.29
CA GLN A 35 6.28 -6.83 6.90
C GLN A 35 6.41 -6.95 5.38
N THR A 36 5.29 -7.02 4.66
CA THR A 36 5.28 -7.06 3.18
C THR A 36 5.90 -5.80 2.59
N ALA A 37 5.57 -4.62 3.13
CA ALA A 37 6.14 -3.35 2.70
C ALA A 37 7.66 -3.33 2.93
N PHE A 38 8.12 -3.84 4.08
CA PHE A 38 9.56 -3.94 4.37
C PHE A 38 10.28 -4.89 3.39
N LEU A 39 9.78 -6.10 3.20
CA LEU A 39 10.37 -7.10 2.29
C LEU A 39 10.37 -6.62 0.84
N LEU A 40 9.31 -5.94 0.41
CA LEU A 40 9.24 -5.34 -0.92
C LEU A 40 10.27 -4.23 -1.09
N GLY A 41 10.42 -3.35 -0.09
CA GLY A 41 11.45 -2.32 -0.09
C GLY A 41 12.86 -2.90 -0.24
N GLU A 42 13.19 -3.92 0.55
CA GLU A 42 14.49 -4.59 0.49
C GLU A 42 14.72 -5.29 -0.87
N ALA A 43 13.68 -5.96 -1.40
CA ALA A 43 13.77 -6.61 -2.70
C ALA A 43 14.01 -5.61 -3.83
N VAL A 44 13.34 -4.46 -3.80
CA VAL A 44 13.52 -3.40 -4.80
C VAL A 44 14.91 -2.77 -4.68
N GLU A 45 15.40 -2.50 -3.46
CA GLU A 45 16.75 -1.97 -3.26
C GLU A 45 17.81 -2.92 -3.84
N LYS A 46 17.71 -4.23 -3.56
CA LYS A 46 18.63 -5.24 -4.11
C LYS A 46 18.53 -5.35 -5.63
N LEU A 47 17.32 -5.30 -6.19
CA LEU A 47 17.09 -5.34 -7.63
C LEU A 47 17.69 -4.11 -8.30
N GLY A 48 17.42 -2.92 -7.74
CA GLY A 48 17.98 -1.64 -8.20
C GLY A 48 19.50 -1.64 -8.17
N ALA A 49 20.12 -2.07 -7.07
CA ALA A 49 21.58 -2.17 -6.97
C ALA A 49 22.18 -3.12 -8.02
N SER A 50 21.58 -4.31 -8.19
CA SER A 50 22.02 -5.29 -9.20
C SER A 50 21.87 -4.73 -10.62
N PHE A 51 20.79 -4.00 -10.86
CA PHE A 51 20.49 -3.38 -12.14
C PHE A 51 21.47 -2.25 -12.47
N PHE A 52 21.74 -1.33 -11.55
CA PHE A 52 22.73 -0.26 -11.75
C PHE A 52 24.14 -0.82 -11.97
N ALA A 53 24.50 -1.89 -11.25
CA ALA A 53 25.77 -2.58 -11.48
C ALA A 53 25.86 -3.19 -12.89
N LEU A 54 24.77 -3.81 -13.38
CA LEU A 54 24.68 -4.33 -14.73
C LEU A 54 24.78 -3.21 -15.77
N HIS A 55 24.04 -2.11 -15.59
CA HIS A 55 24.11 -0.94 -16.47
C HIS A 55 25.53 -0.39 -16.54
N ALA A 56 26.20 -0.18 -15.40
CA ALA A 56 27.58 0.29 -15.36
C ALA A 56 28.56 -0.66 -16.08
N ALA A 57 28.44 -1.97 -15.87
CA ALA A 57 29.27 -2.96 -16.54
C ALA A 57 29.04 -2.99 -18.05
N VAL A 58 27.78 -2.89 -18.49
CA VAL A 58 27.41 -2.81 -19.90
C VAL A 58 27.93 -1.51 -20.52
N SER A 59 27.76 -0.36 -19.87
CA SER A 59 28.27 0.91 -20.38
C SER A 59 29.79 0.91 -20.49
N ALA A 60 30.51 0.35 -19.51
CA ALA A 60 31.97 0.18 -19.58
C ALA A 60 32.36 -0.74 -20.75
N GLN A 61 31.65 -1.87 -20.93
CA GLN A 61 31.87 -2.75 -22.07
C GLN A 61 31.62 -2.04 -23.41
N GLN A 62 30.56 -1.23 -23.52
CA GLN A 62 30.26 -0.48 -24.74
C GLN A 62 31.37 0.53 -25.06
N GLN A 63 31.90 1.23 -24.06
CA GLN A 63 33.04 2.15 -24.25
C GLN A 63 34.29 1.44 -24.75
N GLU A 64 34.66 0.30 -24.17
CA GLU A 64 35.81 -0.49 -24.65
C GLU A 64 35.60 -1.01 -26.07
N VAL A 65 34.37 -1.41 -26.40
CA VAL A 65 34.02 -1.82 -27.75
C VAL A 65 34.12 -0.64 -28.72
N ASP A 66 33.65 0.56 -28.35
CA ASP A 66 33.76 1.75 -29.19
C ASP A 66 35.23 2.12 -29.45
N ILE A 67 36.10 1.99 -28.44
CA ILE A 67 37.55 2.18 -28.58
C ILE A 67 38.12 1.16 -29.57
N LEU A 68 37.77 -0.13 -29.43
CA LEU A 68 38.22 -1.18 -30.35
C LEU A 68 37.73 -0.95 -31.78
N LEU A 69 36.52 -0.43 -31.95
CA LEU A 69 35.93 -0.18 -33.26
C LEU A 69 36.47 1.08 -33.94
N ALA A 70 37.08 2.02 -33.20
CA ALA A 70 37.61 3.27 -33.72
C ALA A 70 38.68 3.08 -34.81
N ASP A 71 39.40 1.96 -34.77
CA ASP A 71 40.46 1.61 -35.73
C ASP A 71 39.94 0.86 -36.97
N PHE A 72 38.65 0.53 -37.03
CA PHE A 72 38.06 -0.21 -38.14
C PHE A 72 37.20 0.68 -39.06
N ASP A 73 37.09 0.29 -40.34
CA ASP A 73 36.29 1.00 -41.33
C ASP A 73 34.80 1.02 -40.96
N ALA A 74 34.27 2.23 -40.74
CA ALA A 74 32.87 2.47 -40.34
C ALA A 74 31.83 1.95 -41.34
N THR A 75 32.21 1.64 -42.58
CA THR A 75 31.31 1.03 -43.58
C THR A 75 31.20 -0.49 -43.45
N ASN A 76 31.91 -1.11 -42.51
CA ASN A 76 31.79 -2.54 -42.26
C ASN A 76 30.41 -2.88 -41.65
N PRO A 77 29.60 -3.72 -42.31
CA PRO A 77 28.23 -4.04 -41.85
C PRO A 77 28.19 -4.72 -40.47
N LYS A 78 29.30 -5.33 -40.02
CA LYS A 78 29.40 -5.89 -38.67
C LYS A 78 29.48 -4.81 -37.59
N ILE A 79 30.10 -3.68 -37.89
CA ILE A 79 30.21 -2.52 -36.99
C ILE A 79 28.86 -1.84 -36.86
N GLU A 80 28.16 -1.66 -37.98
CA GLU A 80 26.79 -1.13 -38.00
C GLU A 80 25.83 -2.01 -37.18
N ARG A 81 25.88 -3.34 -37.38
CA ARG A 81 25.10 -4.31 -36.59
C ARG A 81 25.38 -4.18 -35.09
N LEU A 82 26.63 -3.93 -34.71
CA LEU A 82 27.03 -3.86 -33.32
C LEU A 82 26.58 -2.56 -32.65
N LYS A 83 26.60 -1.44 -33.37
CA LYS A 83 26.02 -0.17 -32.93
C LYS A 83 24.52 -0.27 -32.68
N LEU A 84 23.78 -0.94 -33.58
CA LEU A 84 22.34 -1.18 -33.38
C LEU A 84 22.06 -1.99 -32.10
N LEU A 85 22.88 -3.01 -31.81
CA LEU A 85 22.75 -3.78 -30.57
C LEU A 85 23.08 -2.95 -29.32
N GLN A 86 24.07 -2.05 -29.39
CA GLN A 86 24.37 -1.13 -28.28
C GLN A 86 23.18 -0.20 -27.97
N GLU A 87 22.54 0.34 -29.01
CA GLU A 87 21.37 1.20 -28.89
C GLU A 87 20.15 0.45 -28.33
N GLU A 88 19.90 -0.77 -28.81
CA GLU A 88 18.83 -1.65 -28.30
C GLU A 88 19.04 -1.99 -26.82
N ILE A 89 20.28 -2.30 -26.41
CA ILE A 89 20.63 -2.54 -25.00
C ILE A 89 20.39 -1.27 -24.17
N ALA A 90 20.80 -0.10 -24.66
CA ALA A 90 20.59 1.17 -23.96
C ALA A 90 19.09 1.47 -23.76
N GLN A 91 18.26 1.23 -24.79
CA GLN A 91 16.81 1.40 -24.71
C GLN A 91 16.16 0.46 -23.68
N HIS A 92 16.51 -0.83 -23.70
CA HIS A 92 16.00 -1.79 -22.72
C HIS A 92 16.43 -1.47 -21.29
N THR A 93 17.65 -0.98 -21.11
CA THR A 93 18.15 -0.59 -19.80
C THR A 93 17.41 0.65 -19.29
N ASN A 94 17.22 1.68 -20.11
CA ASN A 94 16.44 2.85 -19.72
C ASN A 94 14.97 2.50 -19.39
N GLY A 95 14.32 1.62 -20.16
CA GLY A 95 12.96 1.17 -19.85
C GLY A 95 12.84 0.42 -18.53
N ALA A 96 13.87 -0.34 -18.14
CA ALA A 96 13.91 -1.03 -16.85
C ALA A 96 14.10 -0.06 -15.66
N VAL A 97 14.78 1.08 -15.85
CA VAL A 97 14.85 2.17 -14.85
C VAL A 97 13.47 2.78 -14.61
N THR A 98 12.70 3.04 -15.66
CA THR A 98 11.30 3.49 -15.54
C THR A 98 10.46 2.49 -14.75
N GLY A 99 10.74 1.19 -14.87
CA GLY A 99 10.12 0.14 -14.06
C GLY A 99 10.31 0.29 -12.55
N LEU A 100 11.40 0.93 -12.08
CA LEU A 100 11.58 1.23 -10.64
C LEU A 100 10.58 2.27 -10.12
N GLN A 101 9.97 3.07 -10.98
CA GLN A 101 8.91 4.01 -10.59
C GLN A 101 7.63 3.29 -10.11
N PHE A 102 7.42 2.02 -10.49
CA PHE A 102 6.36 1.18 -9.91
C PHE A 102 6.55 0.94 -8.40
N GLN A 103 7.78 1.06 -7.88
CA GLN A 103 8.04 0.97 -6.45
C GLN A 103 7.28 2.03 -5.67
N ASP A 104 7.32 3.28 -6.14
CA ASP A 104 6.72 4.41 -5.44
C ASP A 104 5.19 4.26 -5.39
N LEU A 105 4.57 3.93 -6.53
CA LEU A 105 3.13 3.66 -6.60
C LEU A 105 2.70 2.49 -5.69
N THR A 106 3.48 1.40 -5.67
CA THR A 106 3.16 0.24 -4.83
C THR A 106 3.35 0.56 -3.35
N SER A 107 4.37 1.33 -3.00
CA SER A 107 4.64 1.79 -1.63
C SER A 107 3.53 2.72 -1.13
N GLN A 108 3.05 3.63 -1.98
CA GLN A 108 1.91 4.50 -1.67
C GLN A 108 0.62 3.70 -1.45
N LEU A 109 0.34 2.71 -2.29
CA LEU A 109 -0.84 1.84 -2.15
C LEU A 109 -0.79 0.99 -0.88
N LEU A 110 0.38 0.44 -0.53
CA LEU A 110 0.60 -0.31 0.71
C LEU A 110 0.41 0.59 1.93
N ALA A 111 1.06 1.76 1.96
CA ALA A 111 0.92 2.74 3.02
C ALA A 111 -0.55 3.12 3.24
N ARG A 112 -1.30 3.35 2.16
CA ARG A 112 -2.73 3.63 2.22
C ARG A 112 -3.54 2.46 2.79
N THR A 113 -3.20 1.23 2.42
CA THR A 113 -3.90 0.03 2.91
C THR A 113 -3.68 -0.14 4.41
N VAL A 114 -2.45 0.10 4.88
CA VAL A 114 -2.11 0.12 6.31
C VAL A 114 -2.91 1.20 7.04
N GLN A 115 -2.95 2.45 6.53
CA GLN A 115 -3.72 3.53 7.14
C GLN A 115 -5.23 3.21 7.22
N ARG A 116 -5.78 2.55 6.19
CA ARG A 116 -7.17 2.12 6.18
C ARG A 116 -7.45 1.07 7.26
N ILE A 117 -6.54 0.12 7.47
CA ILE A 117 -6.66 -0.91 8.50
C ILE A 117 -6.58 -0.30 9.90
N ILE A 118 -5.63 0.60 10.12
CA ILE A 118 -5.52 1.36 11.39
C ILE A 118 -6.82 2.12 11.66
N GLY A 119 -7.38 2.79 10.65
CA GLY A 119 -8.66 3.48 10.78
C GLY A 119 -9.82 2.55 11.13
N LEU A 120 -9.94 1.40 10.46
CA LEU A 120 -10.97 0.40 10.78
C LEU A 120 -10.80 -0.16 12.20
N ARG A 121 -9.57 -0.36 12.64
CA ARG A 121 -9.25 -0.81 14.00
C ARG A 121 -9.69 0.21 15.05
N ASN A 122 -9.51 1.49 14.77
CA ASN A 122 -9.96 2.57 15.66
C ASN A 122 -11.49 2.61 15.75
N VAL A 123 -12.20 2.48 14.62
CA VAL A 123 -13.68 2.38 14.59
C VAL A 123 -14.18 1.21 15.44
N LEU A 124 -13.52 0.05 15.36
CA LEU A 124 -13.88 -1.10 16.22
C LEU A 124 -13.59 -0.82 17.70
N SER A 125 -12.48 -0.15 18.01
CA SER A 125 -12.15 0.23 19.39
C SER A 125 -13.22 1.18 19.97
N GLU A 126 -13.74 2.10 19.15
CA GLU A 126 -14.85 2.99 19.53
C GLU A 126 -16.16 2.20 19.71
N LEU A 127 -16.43 1.22 18.85
CA LEU A 127 -17.58 0.32 18.99
C LEU A 127 -17.56 -0.45 20.33
N GLU A 128 -16.38 -0.89 20.77
CA GLU A 128 -16.21 -1.54 22.09
C GLU A 128 -16.57 -0.60 23.23
N VAL A 129 -16.05 0.64 23.18
CA VAL A 129 -16.28 1.67 24.20
C VAL A 129 -17.76 2.01 24.27
N GLU A 130 -18.41 2.30 23.13
CA GLU A 130 -19.83 2.65 23.11
C GLU A 130 -20.73 1.46 23.48
N GLY A 131 -20.39 0.26 22.99
CA GLY A 131 -21.08 -0.98 23.34
C GLY A 131 -20.96 -1.34 24.83
N SER A 132 -19.87 -0.92 25.50
CA SER A 132 -19.66 -1.15 26.93
C SER A 132 -20.64 -0.38 27.82
N VAL A 133 -21.20 0.73 27.32
CA VAL A 133 -22.16 1.59 28.03
C VAL A 133 -23.58 1.01 28.00
N LEU A 134 -23.86 0.04 27.11
CA LEU A 134 -25.16 -0.61 27.04
C LEU A 134 -25.53 -1.26 28.39
N PRO A 135 -26.75 -1.01 28.89
CA PRO A 135 -27.23 -1.61 30.13
C PRO A 135 -27.45 -3.12 29.93
N ASN A 136 -27.14 -3.90 30.96
CA ASN A 136 -27.30 -5.36 30.91
C ASN A 136 -28.78 -5.77 30.92
N GLU A 137 -29.60 -5.03 31.68
CA GLU A 137 -31.06 -5.07 31.70
C GLU A 137 -31.56 -3.67 31.38
N GLY A 138 -32.44 -3.53 30.40
CA GLY A 138 -33.02 -2.25 29.99
C GLY A 138 -34.33 -2.49 29.23
N GLU A 139 -35.15 -1.45 29.11
CA GLU A 139 -36.32 -1.55 28.24
C GLU A 139 -35.88 -1.67 26.76
N GLU A 140 -36.72 -2.32 25.96
CA GLU A 140 -36.40 -2.59 24.55
C GLU A 140 -36.16 -1.29 23.77
N ASP A 141 -36.96 -0.27 24.04
CA ASP A 141 -36.85 1.05 23.41
C ASP A 141 -35.53 1.76 23.78
N GLU A 142 -35.08 1.66 25.04
CA GLU A 142 -33.80 2.24 25.48
C GLU A 142 -32.61 1.58 24.78
N ILE A 143 -32.64 0.25 24.63
CA ILE A 143 -31.59 -0.51 23.93
C ILE A 143 -31.57 -0.13 22.44
N VAL A 144 -32.74 0.00 21.82
CA VAL A 144 -32.87 0.41 20.41
C VAL A 144 -32.34 1.83 20.20
N ASP A 145 -32.65 2.78 21.08
CA ASP A 145 -32.17 4.15 20.99
C ASP A 145 -30.64 4.23 21.11
N MET A 146 -30.05 3.49 22.05
CA MET A 146 -28.59 3.41 22.17
C MET A 146 -27.94 2.76 20.94
N LEU A 147 -28.53 1.70 20.37
CA LEU A 147 -28.03 1.08 19.14
C LEU A 147 -28.10 2.02 17.94
N ASN A 148 -29.17 2.80 17.83
CA ASN A 148 -29.29 3.83 16.80
C ASN A 148 -28.20 4.90 16.95
N GLN A 149 -27.87 5.28 18.18
CA GLN A 149 -26.79 6.23 18.45
C GLN A 149 -25.41 5.65 18.08
N ILE A 150 -25.13 4.40 18.45
CA ILE A 150 -23.90 3.70 18.07
C ILE A 150 -23.78 3.63 16.55
N ASN A 151 -24.86 3.24 15.86
CA ASN A 151 -24.87 3.15 14.40
C ASN A 151 -24.60 4.52 13.74
N LYS A 152 -25.18 5.59 14.29
CA LYS A 152 -24.94 6.95 13.81
C LYS A 152 -23.48 7.37 13.95
N ASN A 153 -22.86 7.10 15.11
CA ASN A 153 -21.47 7.44 15.37
C ASN A 153 -20.52 6.65 14.44
N LEU A 154 -20.75 5.35 14.29
CA LEU A 154 -19.99 4.50 13.35
C LEU A 154 -20.08 4.99 11.91
N ASN A 155 -21.26 5.46 11.46
CA ASN A 155 -21.42 5.99 10.11
C ASN A 155 -20.63 7.28 9.89
N VAL A 156 -20.56 8.15 10.89
CA VAL A 156 -19.75 9.37 10.83
C VAL A 156 -18.27 9.01 10.70
N GLN A 157 -17.76 8.17 11.59
CA GLN A 157 -16.35 7.74 11.57
C GLN A 157 -15.98 6.99 10.28
N SER A 158 -16.88 6.14 9.76
CA SER A 158 -16.70 5.44 8.49
C SER A 158 -16.64 6.42 7.30
N SER A 159 -17.41 7.51 7.35
CA SER A 159 -17.36 8.57 6.33
C SER A 159 -16.07 9.38 6.43
N GLU A 160 -15.67 9.79 7.64
CA GLU A 160 -14.43 10.54 7.88
C GLU A 160 -13.20 9.73 7.44
N LEU A 161 -13.15 8.44 7.74
CA LEU A 161 -12.11 7.53 7.28
C LEU A 161 -12.05 7.48 5.75
N LYS A 162 -13.21 7.40 5.07
CA LYS A 162 -13.26 7.41 3.59
C LYS A 162 -12.77 8.73 3.01
N ASP A 163 -13.09 9.85 3.63
CA ASP A 163 -12.70 11.18 3.14
C ASP A 163 -11.22 11.47 3.35
N LEU A 164 -10.65 11.08 4.50
CA LEU A 164 -9.21 11.11 4.76
C LEU A 164 -8.43 10.33 3.68
N LEU A 165 -8.89 9.12 3.37
CA LEU A 165 -8.26 8.25 2.36
C LEU A 165 -8.43 8.75 0.92
N ARG A 166 -9.41 9.61 0.64
CA ARG A 166 -9.61 10.22 -0.69
C ARG A 166 -8.69 11.41 -0.95
N LYS A 167 -8.43 12.25 0.07
CA LYS A 167 -7.59 13.45 -0.07
C LYS A 167 -6.10 13.15 -0.25
N ALA A 168 -5.66 11.96 0.14
CA ALA A 168 -4.24 11.60 0.20
C ALA A 168 -3.58 11.18 -1.13
N VAL A 169 -4.27 11.19 -2.29
CA VAL A 169 -3.71 10.70 -3.57
C VAL A 169 -3.83 11.75 -4.67
N HIS A 170 -2.70 12.23 -5.17
CA HIS A 170 -2.63 13.13 -6.33
C HIS A 170 -1.97 12.52 -7.57
N GLN A 171 -1.35 11.34 -7.48
CA GLN A 171 -0.64 10.75 -8.61
C GLN A 171 -1.31 9.44 -9.05
N LYS A 172 -1.80 9.43 -10.29
CA LYS A 172 -2.54 8.32 -10.91
C LYS A 172 -1.86 7.77 -12.16
N ASP A 173 -0.75 8.38 -12.59
CA ASP A 173 -0.13 8.06 -13.87
C ASP A 173 1.39 8.13 -13.77
N MET A 174 2.04 7.22 -14.51
CA MET A 174 3.49 7.06 -14.63
C MET A 174 4.14 8.27 -15.33
N ASP A 175 3.38 8.96 -16.19
CA ASP A 175 3.83 10.08 -17.01
C ASP A 175 3.53 11.47 -16.40
N CYS A 176 2.92 11.56 -15.21
CA CYS A 176 2.34 12.82 -14.70
C CYS A 176 2.93 13.29 -13.36
N GLY A 177 4.22 13.07 -13.14
CA GLY A 177 4.96 13.74 -12.07
C GLY A 177 6.19 14.42 -12.65
N ASP A 178 6.15 15.74 -12.75
CA ASP A 178 7.38 16.51 -12.93
C ASP A 178 8.35 16.13 -11.81
N ILE A 179 9.58 15.81 -12.21
CA ILE A 179 10.68 15.51 -11.31
C ILE A 179 11.00 16.81 -10.56
N GLU A 180 10.56 16.97 -9.32
CA GLU A 180 11.27 17.85 -8.38
C GLU A 180 12.60 17.16 -8.06
N VAL A 181 13.61 17.51 -8.84
CA VAL A 181 15.00 17.17 -8.57
C VAL A 181 15.38 17.95 -7.31
N PHE A 182 15.56 17.24 -6.19
CA PHE A 182 16.31 17.77 -5.04
C PHE A 182 17.79 17.45 -5.22
#